data_AF-D2VQH7-F1
#
_entry.id   AF-D2VQH7-F1
#
_cell.length_a   1.000
_cell.length_b   1.000
_cell.length_c   1.000
_cell.angle_alpha   90.00
_cell.angle_beta   90.00
_cell.angle_gamma   90.00
#
_symmetry.space_group_name_H-M   'P 1'
#
loop_
_entity.id
_entity.type
_entity.pdbx_description
1 polymer ?
#
loop_
_entity_poly.entity_id
_entity_poly.type
_entity_poly.pdbx_seq_one_letter_code
_entity_poly.pdbx_strand_id
1 'polypeptide(L)'
;MSKRTFDEYSNNDHYYSVIGSCGSLEGRENTSKRVLPAMMQTESSDDFMDGMLINTKEKVSAIDYDETPSNFLNIEPNLPDFVHMMESKKRKIDLESSIQQSIDSFEDLFFKAINNGDLDCLLVLLRQVPTNFDINMPNHIHPFKDQPALHIACNCGYTDFLKLLLEHFKPTLNINLENSKGSRSIHFAAYGGSLQILITLVGHVARYCHVNGVDLTFQQGKEFIFQGRNTEIYITPQNARVIHEFVNSKTNDENQRTPLIIATEKGNTDAVQFLLSLDKALREACPELQDATTIGTQGSYLPIHKAASRNNTEIIQLLLEHNPGSVNAKTSKRKFPSSFITSSNQVIYRGFSQTQFKRSEEKKQEESRSEEQSQQQQEEKKSYFKRLFSPANLILPAVFGIVLYNFASYDVRQKKREAELEKQASSKAVKAVGAPKLGGAFTLVNTKGEVVTDSEFRGKFMFMYFGFTNCPDVCPTEMKKMTKALQKIEKENPELADKIVPVFVSCDPPRDSCTAVIEYLQDYHPRFVGLTGTPDQISRICKKYRVYYNAPDYKEGSQDYLVDHSIFIYLMDPYGHLSEYFAQNTTADKIYESVSTALKSYKWE
;
A
#
# COMPACT_ATOMS: atom_id res chain seq x y z
N MET A 1 45.37 -1.06 -56.13
CA MET A 1 45.29 -2.48 -55.75
C MET A 1 45.06 -2.52 -54.23
N SER A 2 44.07 -3.18 -53.63
CA SER A 2 42.92 -3.92 -54.16
C SER A 2 41.66 -3.62 -53.32
N LYS A 3 40.46 -3.77 -53.89
CA LYS A 3 39.15 -3.63 -53.20
C LYS A 3 38.52 -5.01 -52.99
N ARG A 4 37.59 -5.10 -52.00
CA ARG A 4 36.37 -5.96 -51.87
C ARG A 4 36.18 -6.38 -50.40
N THR A 5 35.00 -6.57 -49.76
CA THR A 5 33.59 -6.07 -49.80
C THR A 5 32.69 -7.23 -49.32
N PHE A 6 31.82 -7.01 -48.32
CA PHE A 6 30.63 -7.85 -47.96
C PHE A 6 30.93 -9.35 -47.67
N ASP A 7 30.10 -10.25 -47.14
CA ASP A 7 28.87 -10.28 -46.31
C ASP A 7 28.79 -11.69 -45.64
N GLU A 8 27.90 -12.11 -44.72
CA GLU A 8 26.68 -11.53 -44.09
C GLU A 8 26.45 -12.17 -42.69
N TYR A 9 25.46 -11.71 -41.91
CA TYR A 9 24.37 -12.56 -41.35
C TYR A 9 23.31 -11.71 -40.61
N SER A 10 22.08 -11.76 -41.12
CA SER A 10 20.96 -10.88 -40.78
C SER A 10 19.75 -11.61 -40.16
N ASN A 11 18.95 -10.85 -39.40
CA ASN A 11 17.53 -11.02 -39.06
C ASN A 11 16.97 -12.36 -38.54
N ASN A 12 16.54 -12.34 -37.27
CA ASN A 12 15.13 -12.44 -36.81
C ASN A 12 15.13 -12.27 -35.26
N ASP A 13 14.18 -11.59 -34.58
CA ASP A 13 12.87 -11.07 -34.97
C ASP A 13 12.64 -9.63 -34.47
N HIS A 14 11.84 -8.85 -35.21
CA HIS A 14 11.10 -7.71 -34.67
C HIS A 14 9.75 -8.18 -34.14
N TYR A 15 9.29 -7.65 -33.00
CA TYR A 15 8.01 -6.94 -32.85
C TYR A 15 7.88 -6.40 -31.39
N TYR A 16 6.94 -5.47 -31.17
CA TYR A 16 6.68 -4.70 -29.93
C TYR A 16 7.67 -3.56 -29.61
N SER A 17 7.38 -2.42 -30.24
CA SER A 17 7.62 -1.07 -29.70
C SER A 17 6.33 -0.25 -29.87
N VAL A 18 6.26 0.96 -29.27
CA VAL A 18 5.02 1.74 -28.98
C VAL A 18 4.27 1.11 -27.80
N ILE A 19 4.01 1.78 -26.67
CA ILE A 19 3.65 3.18 -26.35
C ILE A 19 4.53 3.62 -25.15
N GLY A 20 4.89 4.87 -24.86
CA GLY A 20 4.21 6.16 -24.96
C GLY A 20 4.55 6.95 -23.69
N SER A 21 5.46 7.93 -23.76
CA SER A 21 5.99 8.63 -22.57
C SER A 21 4.99 9.65 -21.99
N CYS A 22 4.88 9.71 -20.66
CA CYS A 22 4.49 10.94 -19.95
C CYS A 22 5.22 11.02 -18.60
N GLY A 23 6.03 12.06 -18.41
CA GLY A 23 6.79 12.25 -17.17
C GLY A 23 5.94 12.79 -16.04
N SER A 24 6.36 12.53 -14.80
CA SER A 24 5.88 13.23 -13.59
C SER A 24 7.09 13.63 -12.75
N LEU A 25 7.12 14.88 -12.32
CA LEU A 25 8.23 15.48 -11.58
C LEU A 25 8.25 15.01 -10.11
N GLU A 26 9.42 14.67 -9.60
CA GLU A 26 9.61 14.45 -8.16
C GLU A 26 9.47 15.77 -7.37
N GLY A 27 8.78 15.71 -6.24
CA GLY A 27 8.80 16.73 -5.19
C GLY A 27 8.97 16.04 -3.83
N ARG A 28 10.19 16.12 -3.28
CA ARG A 28 10.57 15.50 -1.99
C ARG A 28 9.98 16.28 -0.81
N GLU A 29 9.63 15.60 0.29
CA GLU A 29 10.50 15.61 1.49
C GLU A 29 10.02 14.79 2.71
N ASN A 30 11.03 14.23 3.38
CA ASN A 30 11.16 13.83 4.78
C ASN A 30 9.97 13.86 5.75
N THR A 31 9.56 12.64 6.10
CA THR A 31 9.50 12.12 7.48
C THR A 31 9.90 13.04 8.65
N SER A 32 9.06 13.05 9.69
CA SER A 32 9.54 12.88 11.07
C SER A 32 8.56 12.02 11.88
N LYS A 33 9.08 10.95 12.49
CA LYS A 33 8.33 10.02 13.36
C LYS A 33 8.51 10.42 14.81
N ARG A 34 7.45 10.33 15.62
CA ARG A 34 7.62 10.06 17.06
C ARG A 34 6.49 9.20 17.61
N VAL A 35 6.87 7.99 18.04
CA VAL A 35 6.04 7.06 18.81
C VAL A 35 6.22 7.36 20.29
N LEU A 36 5.15 7.30 21.07
CA LEU A 36 5.16 7.15 22.52
C LEU A 36 4.08 6.13 22.95
N PRO A 37 4.19 5.54 24.15
CA PRO A 37 3.90 4.11 24.33
C PRO A 37 2.58 3.79 25.03
N ALA A 38 2.30 2.48 25.10
CA ALA A 38 1.19 1.87 25.82
C ALA A 38 1.16 2.21 27.32
N MET A 39 -0.05 2.22 27.90
CA MET A 39 -0.26 1.91 29.31
C MET A 39 -1.69 1.44 29.63
N MET A 40 -1.73 0.38 30.45
CA MET A 40 -2.72 0.02 31.48
C MET A 40 -4.13 -0.49 31.13
N GLN A 41 -4.41 -1.63 31.79
CA GLN A 41 -5.67 -2.33 31.95
C GLN A 41 -6.44 -1.76 33.16
N THR A 42 -7.77 -1.85 33.11
CA THR A 42 -8.70 -2.04 34.25
C THR A 42 -9.92 -2.76 33.66
N GLU A 43 -10.14 -4.05 33.95
CA GLU A 43 -10.98 -4.56 35.05
C GLU A 43 -12.50 -4.34 34.86
N SER A 44 -13.19 -5.49 34.67
CA SER A 44 -14.48 -5.93 35.26
C SER A 44 -15.79 -5.13 34.96
N SER A 45 -16.99 -5.72 34.97
CA SER A 45 -17.48 -7.02 35.49
C SER A 45 -18.77 -7.50 34.76
N ASP A 46 -18.88 -8.81 34.55
CA ASP A 46 -20.00 -9.77 34.71
C ASP A 46 -21.50 -9.43 34.55
N ASP A 47 -22.23 -10.49 34.14
CA ASP A 47 -23.66 -10.85 34.31
C ASP A 47 -24.79 -10.09 33.58
N PHE A 48 -25.41 -10.76 32.58
CA PHE A 48 -26.74 -11.37 32.75
C PHE A 48 -27.07 -12.46 31.69
N MET A 49 -28.00 -13.37 32.02
CA MET A 49 -28.35 -14.60 31.26
C MET A 49 -29.73 -14.55 30.56
N ASP A 50 -29.97 -15.56 29.71
CA ASP A 50 -31.25 -16.14 29.23
C ASP A 50 -32.19 -15.33 28.29
N GLY A 51 -32.10 -15.63 26.99
CA GLY A 51 -32.91 -16.72 26.40
C GLY A 51 -34.40 -16.50 26.10
N MET A 52 -34.78 -16.58 24.81
CA MET A 52 -36.02 -17.26 24.40
C MET A 52 -36.02 -17.72 22.94
N LEU A 53 -36.30 -19.01 22.72
CA LEU A 53 -36.64 -19.62 21.43
C LEU A 53 -38.16 -19.62 21.24
N ILE A 54 -38.68 -19.04 20.15
CA ILE A 54 -39.99 -19.45 19.60
C ILE A 54 -39.88 -19.55 18.07
N ASN A 55 -40.47 -20.62 17.54
CA ASN A 55 -40.40 -21.09 16.16
C ASN A 55 -41.82 -21.10 15.57
N THR A 56 -42.04 -20.52 14.39
CA THR A 56 -43.23 -20.79 13.57
C THR A 56 -42.91 -20.79 12.08
N LYS A 57 -43.36 -21.85 11.40
CA LYS A 57 -43.45 -21.98 9.93
C LYS A 57 -44.92 -22.09 9.56
N GLU A 58 -45.37 -21.36 8.53
CA GLU A 58 -46.47 -21.72 7.60
C GLU A 58 -46.46 -20.67 6.47
N LYS A 59 -46.15 -21.00 5.22
CA LYS A 59 -46.93 -21.67 4.15
C LYS A 59 -48.00 -20.79 3.45
N VAL A 60 -47.64 -20.40 2.21
CA VAL A 60 -48.44 -20.46 0.96
C VAL A 60 -49.79 -19.73 0.89
N SER A 61 -49.90 -18.72 0.01
CA SER A 61 -50.69 -18.82 -1.24
C SER A 61 -50.52 -17.57 -2.12
N ALA A 62 -50.74 -17.72 -3.42
CA ALA A 62 -50.62 -16.68 -4.43
C ALA A 62 -51.97 -16.00 -4.72
N ILE A 63 -51.94 -14.74 -5.14
CA ILE A 63 -53.07 -14.04 -5.77
C ILE A 63 -52.51 -13.20 -6.92
N ASP A 64 -52.95 -13.49 -8.14
CA ASP A 64 -52.79 -12.61 -9.31
C ASP A 64 -53.79 -11.46 -9.25
N TYR A 65 -53.40 -10.27 -9.69
CA TYR A 65 -54.33 -9.31 -10.29
C TYR A 65 -53.61 -8.49 -11.38
N ASP A 66 -54.11 -8.63 -12.61
CA ASP A 66 -53.92 -7.65 -13.69
C ASP A 66 -54.63 -6.34 -13.31
N GLU A 67 -53.98 -5.20 -13.54
CA GLU A 67 -54.65 -4.01 -14.11
C GLU A 67 -53.61 -2.97 -14.55
N THR A 68 -53.64 -2.61 -15.84
CA THR A 68 -53.05 -1.35 -16.34
C THR A 68 -54.15 -0.34 -16.55
N PRO A 69 -53.84 0.97 -16.39
CA PRO A 69 -54.15 1.82 -17.53
C PRO A 69 -53.07 2.86 -17.86
N SER A 70 -53.09 3.22 -19.14
CA SER A 70 -52.09 4.00 -19.87
C SER A 70 -52.15 5.52 -19.67
N ASN A 71 -50.99 6.14 -19.93
CA ASN A 71 -50.75 7.46 -20.57
C ASN A 71 -50.07 8.51 -19.67
N PHE A 72 -48.85 8.94 -20.03
CA PHE A 72 -48.67 10.08 -20.95
C PHE A 72 -47.17 10.33 -21.27
N LEU A 73 -46.94 10.74 -22.53
CA LEU A 73 -45.82 11.54 -23.05
C LEU A 73 -44.36 11.02 -22.99
N ASN A 74 -43.86 10.76 -24.20
CA ASN A 74 -42.46 10.59 -24.56
C ASN A 74 -41.53 11.66 -23.95
N ILE A 75 -40.44 11.20 -23.33
CA ILE A 75 -39.18 11.93 -23.22
C ILE A 75 -38.11 10.98 -23.75
N GLU A 76 -37.48 11.30 -24.88
CA GLU A 76 -36.36 10.52 -25.39
C GLU A 76 -35.15 10.68 -24.43
N PRO A 77 -34.59 9.59 -23.86
CA PRO A 77 -33.42 9.69 -23.01
C PRO A 77 -32.18 9.94 -23.87
N ASN A 78 -31.34 10.89 -23.44
CA ASN A 78 -30.14 11.29 -24.16
C ASN A 78 -29.15 10.11 -24.28
N LEU A 79 -28.70 9.81 -25.50
CA LEU A 79 -28.32 8.45 -25.90
C LEU A 79 -26.84 7.97 -25.74
N PRO A 80 -25.90 8.57 -24.97
CA PRO A 80 -24.56 7.97 -24.78
C PRO A 80 -24.51 6.85 -23.73
N ASP A 81 -24.97 7.11 -22.50
CA ASP A 81 -24.65 6.24 -21.35
C ASP A 81 -25.54 5.00 -21.28
N PHE A 82 -26.79 5.11 -21.73
CA PHE A 82 -27.66 3.94 -21.86
C PHE A 82 -27.15 2.97 -22.92
N VAL A 83 -26.52 3.49 -23.98
CA VAL A 83 -25.81 2.66 -24.97
C VAL A 83 -24.60 2.00 -24.31
N HIS A 84 -23.78 2.69 -23.52
CA HIS A 84 -22.67 2.04 -22.80
C HIS A 84 -23.08 0.97 -21.78
N MET A 85 -24.19 1.16 -21.04
CA MET A 85 -24.72 0.16 -20.11
C MET A 85 -25.38 -1.02 -20.84
N MET A 86 -26.17 -0.74 -21.88
CA MET A 86 -26.73 -1.79 -22.73
C MET A 86 -25.61 -2.54 -23.43
N GLU A 87 -24.55 -1.87 -23.89
CA GLU A 87 -23.36 -2.51 -24.43
C GLU A 87 -22.55 -3.26 -23.37
N SER A 88 -22.53 -2.89 -22.08
CA SER A 88 -21.80 -3.68 -21.07
C SER A 88 -22.57 -4.95 -20.69
N LYS A 89 -23.89 -4.85 -20.50
CA LYS A 89 -24.77 -6.03 -20.37
C LYS A 89 -24.76 -6.88 -21.63
N LYS A 90 -24.82 -6.26 -22.81
CA LYS A 90 -24.78 -6.93 -24.11
C LYS A 90 -23.40 -7.53 -24.36
N ARG A 91 -22.27 -6.85 -24.10
CA ARG A 91 -20.93 -7.47 -24.11
C ARG A 91 -20.86 -8.67 -23.17
N LYS A 92 -21.48 -8.61 -21.99
CA LYS A 92 -21.49 -9.72 -21.03
C LYS A 92 -22.34 -10.93 -21.50
N ILE A 93 -23.52 -10.67 -22.07
CA ILE A 93 -24.41 -11.70 -22.64
C ILE A 93 -23.83 -12.24 -23.97
N ASP A 94 -23.23 -11.38 -24.79
CA ASP A 94 -22.51 -11.72 -26.02
C ASP A 94 -21.24 -12.52 -25.67
N LEU A 95 -20.56 -12.24 -24.55
CA LEU A 95 -19.40 -13.03 -24.09
C LEU A 95 -19.83 -14.40 -23.55
N GLU A 96 -20.85 -14.47 -22.69
CA GLU A 96 -21.42 -15.72 -22.18
C GLU A 96 -21.95 -16.60 -23.34
N SER A 97 -22.60 -16.01 -24.35
CA SER A 97 -23.04 -16.72 -25.56
C SER A 97 -21.92 -17.01 -26.56
N SER A 98 -20.86 -16.19 -26.65
CA SER A 98 -19.67 -16.48 -27.48
C SER A 98 -18.85 -17.62 -26.91
N ILE A 99 -18.70 -17.69 -25.58
CA ILE A 99 -18.08 -18.83 -24.89
C ILE A 99 -18.89 -20.11 -25.16
N GLN A 100 -20.22 -20.01 -25.19
CA GLN A 100 -21.09 -21.14 -25.52
C GLN A 100 -21.08 -21.53 -27.02
N GLN A 101 -20.54 -20.68 -27.90
CA GLN A 101 -20.41 -20.92 -29.35
C GLN A 101 -18.96 -21.24 -29.80
N SER A 102 -17.95 -20.91 -29.00
CA SER A 102 -16.55 -21.22 -29.30
C SER A 102 -16.27 -22.71 -29.13
N ILE A 103 -15.64 -23.31 -30.14
CA ILE A 103 -15.15 -24.71 -30.13
C ILE A 103 -13.86 -24.85 -29.27
N ASP A 104 -13.36 -23.72 -28.74
CA ASP A 104 -12.16 -23.64 -27.91
C ASP A 104 -12.35 -24.35 -26.56
N SER A 105 -11.28 -24.95 -26.02
CA SER A 105 -11.31 -25.54 -24.68
C SER A 105 -11.28 -24.47 -23.58
N PHE A 106 -11.59 -24.87 -22.34
CA PHE A 106 -11.51 -23.95 -21.19
C PHE A 106 -10.11 -23.36 -21.03
N GLU A 107 -9.08 -24.19 -21.22
CA GLU A 107 -7.67 -23.81 -21.15
C GLU A 107 -7.32 -22.77 -22.23
N ASP A 108 -7.83 -22.94 -23.44
CA ASP A 108 -7.60 -21.99 -24.54
C ASP A 108 -8.30 -20.64 -24.27
N LEU A 109 -9.54 -20.64 -23.78
CA LEU A 109 -10.25 -19.42 -23.37
C LEU A 109 -9.52 -18.71 -22.22
N PHE A 110 -9.06 -19.47 -21.23
CA PHE A 110 -8.30 -18.98 -20.08
C PHE A 110 -6.98 -18.31 -20.50
N PHE A 111 -6.19 -18.95 -21.37
CA PHE A 111 -4.96 -18.34 -21.87
C PHE A 111 -5.21 -17.19 -22.87
N LYS A 112 -6.31 -17.19 -23.64
CA LYS A 112 -6.70 -16.01 -24.44
C LYS A 112 -7.02 -14.82 -23.53
N ALA A 113 -7.77 -15.01 -22.45
CA ALA A 113 -8.06 -13.95 -21.48
C ALA A 113 -6.77 -13.38 -20.84
N ILE A 114 -5.85 -14.26 -20.41
CA ILE A 114 -4.56 -13.85 -19.81
C ILE A 114 -3.64 -13.16 -20.82
N ASN A 115 -3.51 -13.67 -22.05
CA ASN A 115 -2.66 -13.07 -23.08
C ASN A 115 -3.14 -11.67 -23.49
N ASN A 116 -4.46 -11.43 -23.43
CA ASN A 116 -5.08 -10.16 -23.77
C ASN A 116 -5.20 -9.20 -22.58
N GLY A 117 -5.00 -9.67 -21.34
CA GLY A 117 -5.24 -8.89 -20.12
C GLY A 117 -6.73 -8.64 -19.81
N ASP A 118 -7.63 -9.48 -20.33
CA ASP A 118 -9.08 -9.37 -20.15
C ASP A 118 -9.52 -9.90 -18.77
N LEU A 119 -9.59 -8.98 -17.80
CA LEU A 119 -9.94 -9.28 -16.41
C LEU A 119 -11.38 -9.78 -16.26
N ASP A 120 -12.32 -9.24 -17.04
CA ASP A 120 -13.74 -9.60 -16.95
C ASP A 120 -13.97 -11.01 -17.48
N CYS A 121 -13.35 -11.38 -18.61
CA CYS A 121 -13.37 -12.74 -19.13
C CYS A 121 -12.74 -13.73 -18.13
N LEU A 122 -11.58 -13.39 -17.55
CA LEU A 122 -10.96 -14.23 -16.52
C LEU A 122 -11.86 -14.41 -15.29
N LEU A 123 -12.52 -13.36 -14.80
CA LEU A 123 -13.44 -13.42 -13.66
C LEU A 123 -14.68 -14.29 -13.93
N VAL A 124 -15.14 -14.39 -15.19
CA VAL A 124 -16.20 -15.33 -15.59
C VAL A 124 -15.67 -16.76 -15.59
N LEU A 125 -14.51 -17.00 -16.22
CA LEU A 125 -13.90 -18.33 -16.29
C LEU A 125 -13.52 -18.90 -14.91
N LEU A 126 -13.06 -18.06 -13.98
CA LEU A 126 -12.72 -18.44 -12.60
C LEU A 126 -13.93 -18.94 -11.78
N ARG A 127 -15.16 -18.72 -12.24
CA ARG A 127 -16.40 -19.28 -11.64
C ARG A 127 -16.76 -20.66 -12.17
N GLN A 128 -16.14 -21.07 -13.27
CA GLN A 128 -16.48 -22.28 -14.03
C GLN A 128 -15.25 -23.22 -14.19
N VAL A 129 -14.25 -23.07 -13.31
CA VAL A 129 -12.99 -23.84 -13.36
C VAL A 129 -13.29 -25.35 -13.30
N PRO A 130 -12.87 -26.14 -14.32
CA PRO A 130 -12.99 -27.60 -14.28
C PRO A 130 -12.23 -28.21 -13.11
N THR A 131 -12.76 -29.29 -12.52
CA THR A 131 -12.14 -29.95 -11.35
C THR A 131 -10.72 -30.45 -11.58
N ASN A 132 -10.36 -30.70 -12.84
CA ASN A 132 -9.07 -31.27 -13.25
C ASN A 132 -8.14 -30.21 -13.87
N PHE A 133 -8.48 -28.92 -13.78
CA PHE A 133 -7.70 -27.83 -14.35
C PHE A 133 -6.39 -27.61 -13.58
N ASP A 134 -5.24 -27.75 -14.25
CA ASP A 134 -3.93 -27.46 -13.68
C ASP A 134 -3.50 -26.02 -13.99
N ILE A 135 -3.55 -25.15 -12.98
CA ILE A 135 -3.09 -23.75 -13.10
C ILE A 135 -1.59 -23.62 -13.46
N ASN A 136 -0.80 -24.67 -13.20
CA ASN A 136 0.64 -24.69 -13.48
C ASN A 136 0.96 -25.05 -14.94
N MET A 137 -0.05 -25.43 -15.73
CA MET A 137 0.15 -25.86 -17.11
C MET A 137 0.79 -24.75 -17.97
N PRO A 138 1.64 -25.11 -18.94
CA PRO A 138 2.19 -24.13 -19.88
C PRO A 138 1.13 -23.66 -20.87
N ASN A 139 1.10 -22.36 -21.16
CA ASN A 139 0.28 -21.79 -22.23
C ASN A 139 0.65 -22.40 -23.59
N HIS A 140 -0.34 -22.87 -24.35
CA HIS A 140 -0.13 -23.43 -25.70
C HIS A 140 -0.26 -22.38 -26.82
N ILE A 141 -0.76 -21.19 -26.51
CA ILE A 141 -1.12 -20.12 -27.44
C ILE A 141 -0.06 -19.00 -27.45
N HIS A 142 0.22 -18.45 -28.63
CA HIS A 142 1.03 -17.24 -28.79
C HIS A 142 0.34 -15.99 -28.17
N PRO A 143 1.09 -14.96 -27.72
CA PRO A 143 2.54 -14.81 -27.85
C PRO A 143 3.36 -15.52 -26.75
N PHE A 144 2.75 -15.89 -25.61
CA PHE A 144 3.46 -16.40 -24.44
C PHE A 144 3.49 -17.93 -24.35
N LYS A 145 3.69 -18.60 -25.48
CA LYS A 145 3.75 -20.07 -25.55
C LYS A 145 4.83 -20.63 -24.60
N ASP A 146 4.53 -21.79 -24.03
CA ASP A 146 5.33 -22.53 -23.04
C ASP A 146 5.52 -21.80 -21.70
N GLN A 147 4.75 -20.75 -21.41
CA GLN A 147 4.77 -20.03 -20.13
C GLN A 147 3.48 -20.30 -19.31
N PRO A 148 3.60 -20.75 -18.05
CA PRO A 148 2.47 -20.82 -17.13
C PRO A 148 1.82 -19.47 -16.85
N ALA A 149 0.53 -19.46 -16.52
CA ALA A 149 -0.29 -18.27 -16.28
C ALA A 149 0.37 -17.23 -15.34
N LEU A 150 0.95 -17.72 -14.24
CA LEU A 150 1.66 -16.89 -13.26
C LEU A 150 2.85 -16.12 -13.87
N HIS A 151 3.62 -16.75 -14.76
CA HIS A 151 4.76 -16.13 -15.44
C HIS A 151 4.30 -15.00 -16.37
N ILE A 152 3.19 -15.22 -17.09
CA ILE A 152 2.61 -14.24 -18.02
C ILE A 152 2.13 -13.00 -17.25
N ALA A 153 1.36 -13.19 -16.18
CA ALA A 153 0.89 -12.10 -15.33
C ALA A 153 2.07 -11.29 -14.74
N CYS A 154 3.12 -11.96 -14.29
CA CYS A 154 4.35 -11.33 -13.77
C CYS A 154 5.10 -10.52 -14.83
N ASN A 155 5.21 -11.05 -16.05
CA ASN A 155 5.88 -10.39 -17.17
C ASN A 155 5.13 -9.15 -17.67
N CYS A 156 3.80 -9.23 -17.75
CA CYS A 156 2.94 -8.19 -18.33
C CYS A 156 2.52 -7.10 -17.34
N GLY A 157 2.83 -7.25 -16.04
CA GLY A 157 2.47 -6.27 -15.02
C GLY A 157 1.02 -6.38 -14.50
N TYR A 158 0.29 -7.43 -14.88
CA TYR A 158 -1.11 -7.66 -14.51
C TYR A 158 -1.25 -8.02 -13.02
N THR A 159 -1.30 -6.96 -12.19
CA THR A 159 -1.33 -7.08 -10.73
C THR A 159 -2.60 -7.73 -10.22
N ASP A 160 -3.76 -7.41 -10.79
CA ASP A 160 -5.03 -7.94 -10.29
C ASP A 160 -5.26 -9.39 -10.75
N PHE A 161 -4.77 -9.76 -11.95
CA PHE A 161 -4.62 -11.16 -12.35
C PHE A 161 -3.75 -11.94 -11.35
N LEU A 162 -2.59 -11.41 -10.99
CA LEU A 162 -1.69 -12.06 -10.04
C LEU A 162 -2.38 -12.32 -8.69
N LYS A 163 -3.13 -11.35 -8.16
CA LYS A 163 -3.90 -11.53 -6.92
C LYS A 163 -4.96 -12.63 -7.07
N LEU A 164 -5.80 -12.55 -8.11
CA LEU A 164 -6.82 -13.57 -8.39
C LEU A 164 -6.23 -14.97 -8.50
N LEU A 165 -5.11 -15.14 -9.22
CA LEU A 165 -4.43 -16.43 -9.34
C LEU A 165 -3.91 -16.93 -7.98
N LEU A 166 -3.28 -16.06 -7.19
CA LEU A 166 -2.79 -16.39 -5.85
C LEU A 166 -3.91 -16.65 -4.84
N GLU A 167 -5.11 -16.11 -5.04
CA GLU A 167 -6.27 -16.26 -4.15
C GLU A 167 -7.10 -17.51 -4.50
N HIS A 168 -7.46 -17.70 -5.77
CA HIS A 168 -8.33 -18.80 -6.21
C HIS A 168 -7.62 -20.18 -6.20
N PHE A 169 -6.30 -20.24 -6.38
CA PHE A 169 -5.55 -21.51 -6.55
C PHE A 169 -4.60 -21.81 -5.38
N LYS A 170 -4.94 -21.37 -4.17
CA LYS A 170 -3.99 -21.25 -3.04
C LYS A 170 -3.31 -22.52 -2.49
N PRO A 171 -3.77 -23.77 -2.77
CA PRO A 171 -2.96 -24.97 -2.51
C PRO A 171 -2.33 -25.59 -3.78
N THR A 172 -2.81 -25.26 -4.98
CA THR A 172 -2.38 -25.90 -6.24
C THR A 172 -1.36 -25.07 -7.03
N LEU A 173 -1.34 -23.75 -6.85
CA LEU A 173 -0.43 -22.85 -7.56
C LEU A 173 1.00 -22.93 -7.01
N ASN A 174 1.94 -23.36 -7.85
CA ASN A 174 3.35 -23.41 -7.52
C ASN A 174 4.06 -22.09 -7.87
N ILE A 175 4.28 -21.22 -6.88
CA ILE A 175 4.99 -19.94 -7.04
C ILE A 175 6.47 -20.11 -7.45
N ASN A 176 7.06 -21.27 -7.13
CA ASN A 176 8.45 -21.66 -7.43
C ASN A 176 8.60 -22.42 -8.76
N LEU A 177 7.52 -22.57 -9.54
CA LEU A 177 7.54 -23.23 -10.82
C LEU A 177 8.59 -22.61 -11.76
N GLU A 178 9.39 -23.45 -12.39
CA GLU A 178 10.45 -23.05 -13.32
C GLU A 178 10.07 -23.39 -14.75
N ASN A 179 10.33 -22.49 -15.69
CA ASN A 179 10.26 -22.82 -17.11
C ASN A 179 11.50 -23.62 -17.58
N SER A 180 11.56 -23.96 -18.87
CA SER A 180 12.70 -24.66 -19.50
C SER A 180 14.08 -23.99 -19.37
N LYS A 181 14.15 -22.73 -18.91
CA LYS A 181 15.38 -21.97 -18.66
C LYS A 181 15.66 -21.78 -17.16
N GLY A 182 14.92 -22.45 -16.27
CA GLY A 182 14.99 -22.25 -14.82
C GLY A 182 14.43 -20.91 -14.35
N SER A 183 13.69 -20.19 -15.19
CA SER A 183 13.13 -18.89 -14.79
C SER A 183 11.84 -19.09 -14.02
N ARG A 184 11.84 -18.66 -12.75
CA ARG A 184 10.66 -18.54 -11.86
C ARG A 184 9.89 -17.23 -12.06
N SER A 185 8.65 -17.17 -11.58
CA SER A 185 7.76 -15.98 -11.54
C SER A 185 8.47 -14.65 -11.23
N ILE A 186 9.29 -14.63 -10.18
CA ILE A 186 10.07 -13.46 -9.72
C ILE A 186 11.07 -12.92 -10.76
N HIS A 187 11.61 -13.77 -11.65
CA HIS A 187 12.50 -13.33 -12.74
C HIS A 187 11.73 -12.53 -13.80
N PHE A 188 10.49 -12.93 -14.10
CA PHE A 188 9.62 -12.22 -15.03
C PHE A 188 9.07 -10.92 -14.42
N ALA A 189 8.77 -10.92 -13.12
CA ALA A 189 8.44 -9.70 -12.38
C ALA A 189 9.58 -8.67 -12.43
N ALA A 190 10.82 -9.11 -12.21
CA ALA A 190 12.01 -8.26 -12.33
C ALA A 190 12.28 -7.81 -13.78
N TYR A 191 11.91 -8.62 -14.77
CA TYR A 191 12.00 -8.29 -16.19
C TYR A 191 11.00 -7.19 -16.59
N GLY A 192 9.71 -7.37 -16.24
CA GLY A 192 8.63 -6.43 -16.51
C GLY A 192 8.70 -5.15 -15.66
N GLY A 193 9.38 -5.19 -14.52
CA GLY A 193 9.67 -4.02 -13.70
C GLY A 193 8.53 -3.55 -12.79
N SER A 194 7.40 -4.25 -12.76
CA SER A 194 6.26 -3.91 -11.90
C SER A 194 6.60 -4.13 -10.42
N LEU A 195 6.87 -3.03 -9.71
CA LEU A 195 7.11 -3.00 -8.28
C LEU A 195 5.99 -3.69 -7.48
N GLN A 196 4.74 -3.50 -7.87
CA GLN A 196 3.60 -4.07 -7.15
C GLN A 196 3.55 -5.60 -7.28
N ILE A 197 3.94 -6.15 -8.43
CA ILE A 197 4.07 -7.60 -8.60
C ILE A 197 5.21 -8.17 -7.75
N LEU A 198 6.36 -7.49 -7.70
CA LEU A 198 7.46 -7.89 -6.82
C LEU A 198 7.03 -7.92 -5.34
N ILE A 199 6.34 -6.86 -4.89
CA ILE A 199 5.77 -6.80 -3.53
C ILE A 199 4.78 -7.94 -3.28
N THR A 200 3.83 -8.16 -4.19
CA THR A 200 2.78 -9.18 -4.02
C THR A 200 3.34 -10.61 -4.02
N LEU A 201 4.30 -10.93 -4.90
CA LEU A 201 4.99 -12.23 -4.88
C LEU A 201 5.77 -12.44 -3.58
N VAL A 202 6.60 -11.47 -3.17
CA VAL A 202 7.41 -11.57 -1.95
C VAL A 202 6.52 -11.62 -0.72
N GLY A 203 5.42 -10.87 -0.67
CA GLY A 203 4.44 -10.90 0.41
C GLY A 203 3.72 -12.25 0.50
N HIS A 204 3.37 -12.85 -0.64
CA HIS A 204 2.81 -14.20 -0.66
C HIS A 204 3.81 -15.24 -0.12
N VAL A 205 5.07 -15.22 -0.59
CA VAL A 205 6.12 -16.10 -0.05
C VAL A 205 6.28 -15.87 1.46
N ALA A 206 6.47 -14.63 1.91
CA ALA A 206 6.68 -14.30 3.31
C ALA A 206 5.56 -14.79 4.25
N ARG A 207 4.30 -14.82 3.77
CA ARG A 207 3.13 -15.32 4.51
C ARG A 207 3.03 -16.85 4.51
N TYR A 208 3.25 -17.49 3.36
CA TYR A 208 2.98 -18.93 3.16
C TYR A 208 4.23 -19.82 3.17
N CYS A 209 5.37 -19.30 3.65
CA CYS A 209 6.58 -20.08 3.94
C CYS A 209 6.28 -21.30 4.82
N HIS A 210 6.33 -22.50 4.24
CA HIS A 210 6.23 -23.76 4.98
C HIS A 210 7.48 -23.98 5.86
N VAL A 211 7.43 -23.47 7.10
CA VAL A 211 8.39 -23.81 8.15
C VAL A 211 7.69 -24.75 9.14
N ASN A 212 7.88 -26.06 8.95
CA ASN A 212 7.48 -27.12 9.88
C ASN A 212 5.98 -27.20 10.22
N GLY A 213 5.08 -26.81 9.32
CA GLY A 213 3.63 -26.99 9.49
C GLY A 213 2.99 -26.11 10.57
N VAL A 214 3.65 -25.01 10.95
CA VAL A 214 3.10 -24.00 11.87
C VAL A 214 2.87 -22.73 11.06
N ASP A 215 1.61 -22.26 11.00
CA ASP A 215 1.33 -20.90 10.56
C ASP A 215 2.09 -19.93 11.45
N LEU A 216 3.08 -19.23 10.89
CA LEU A 216 3.95 -18.33 11.64
C LEU A 216 3.11 -17.16 12.18
N THR A 217 2.77 -17.22 13.46
CA THR A 217 2.00 -16.18 14.13
C THR A 217 2.74 -14.85 14.03
N PHE A 218 2.00 -13.78 13.70
CA PHE A 218 2.51 -12.44 13.41
C PHE A 218 3.39 -11.78 14.51
N GLN A 219 3.47 -12.38 15.70
CA GLN A 219 3.91 -11.75 16.94
C GLN A 219 5.43 -11.47 17.06
N GLN A 220 6.25 -11.88 16.08
CA GLN A 220 7.72 -11.63 16.09
C GLN A 220 8.27 -11.07 14.76
N GLY A 221 7.40 -10.72 13.81
CA GLY A 221 7.81 -10.18 12.51
C GLY A 221 8.00 -8.66 12.53
N LYS A 222 9.02 -8.17 11.82
CA LYS A 222 9.17 -6.75 11.47
C LYS A 222 8.51 -6.53 10.10
N GLU A 223 7.54 -5.63 10.05
CA GLU A 223 6.92 -5.20 8.81
C GLU A 223 7.94 -4.46 7.93
N PHE A 224 8.07 -4.88 6.67
CA PHE A 224 8.95 -4.26 5.69
C PHE A 224 8.26 -3.03 5.09
N ILE A 225 8.90 -1.88 5.25
CA ILE A 225 8.42 -0.59 4.75
C ILE A 225 9.32 -0.17 3.59
N PHE A 226 8.75 -0.06 2.40
CA PHE A 226 9.45 0.39 1.19
C PHE A 226 9.03 1.81 0.82
N GLN A 227 9.98 2.72 0.59
CA GLN A 227 9.72 4.15 0.29
C GLN A 227 8.71 4.82 1.25
N GLY A 228 8.68 4.41 2.52
CA GLY A 228 7.73 4.93 3.52
C GLY A 228 6.30 4.38 3.42
N ARG A 229 6.03 3.44 2.50
CA ARG A 229 4.75 2.73 2.37
C ARG A 229 4.82 1.36 3.03
N ASN A 230 3.72 0.94 3.63
CA ASN A 230 3.56 -0.44 4.05
C ASN A 230 3.51 -1.35 2.81
N THR A 231 4.23 -2.48 2.86
CA THR A 231 4.22 -3.50 1.80
C THR A 231 3.49 -4.79 2.21
N GLU A 232 3.05 -4.88 3.48
CA GLU A 232 2.45 -6.06 4.09
C GLU A 232 3.33 -7.33 4.02
N ILE A 233 4.64 -7.15 3.79
CA ILE A 233 5.67 -8.19 3.87
C ILE A 233 6.20 -8.20 5.30
N TYR A 234 5.95 -9.28 6.04
CA TYR A 234 6.46 -9.45 7.41
C TYR A 234 7.71 -10.31 7.37
N ILE A 235 8.83 -9.77 7.84
CA ILE A 235 10.12 -10.48 7.88
C ILE A 235 10.36 -10.99 9.31
N THR A 236 10.55 -12.29 9.43
CA THR A 236 10.97 -13.00 10.65
C THR A 236 12.32 -13.69 10.39
N PRO A 237 13.13 -14.00 11.41
CA PRO A 237 14.33 -14.82 11.24
C PRO A 237 14.05 -16.18 10.58
N GLN A 238 12.84 -16.74 10.76
CA GLN A 238 12.41 -18.00 10.20
C GLN A 238 12.09 -17.92 8.70
N ASN A 239 11.36 -16.88 8.25
CA ASN A 239 11.00 -16.75 6.83
C ASN A 239 12.08 -16.02 6.01
N ALA A 240 12.99 -15.26 6.64
CA ALA A 240 14.00 -14.48 5.94
C ALA A 240 14.89 -15.32 5.00
N ARG A 241 15.26 -16.55 5.40
CA ARG A 241 16.03 -17.47 4.54
C ARG A 241 15.26 -17.90 3.29
N VAL A 242 13.97 -18.23 3.43
CA VAL A 242 13.12 -18.66 2.29
C VAL A 242 12.84 -17.49 1.34
N ILE A 243 12.57 -16.29 1.88
CA ILE A 243 12.41 -15.08 1.07
C ILE A 243 13.72 -14.77 0.32
N HIS A 244 14.87 -14.85 1.00
CA HIS A 244 16.18 -14.61 0.40
C HIS A 244 16.48 -15.59 -0.73
N GLU A 245 16.24 -16.89 -0.53
CA GLU A 245 16.40 -17.91 -1.58
C GLU A 245 15.48 -17.64 -2.79
N PHE A 246 14.23 -17.24 -2.56
CA PHE A 246 13.29 -16.92 -3.62
C PHE A 246 13.77 -15.71 -4.46
N VAL A 247 14.09 -14.58 -3.82
CA VAL A 247 14.46 -13.34 -4.54
C VAL A 247 15.88 -13.37 -5.13
N ASN A 248 16.74 -14.28 -4.65
CA ASN A 248 18.09 -14.51 -5.17
C ASN A 248 18.24 -15.81 -5.96
N SER A 249 17.13 -16.49 -6.27
CA SER A 249 17.12 -17.65 -7.16
C SER A 249 17.80 -17.30 -8.49
N LYS A 250 18.43 -18.30 -9.11
CA LYS A 250 19.14 -18.15 -10.39
C LYS A 250 18.39 -18.86 -11.49
N THR A 251 18.41 -18.30 -12.68
CA THR A 251 18.06 -19.05 -13.89
C THR A 251 19.03 -20.23 -14.11
N ASN A 252 18.53 -21.30 -14.73
CA ASN A 252 19.33 -22.47 -15.11
C ASN A 252 19.92 -22.33 -16.53
N ASP A 253 19.71 -21.18 -17.19
CA ASP A 253 20.38 -20.82 -18.44
C ASP A 253 21.89 -20.52 -18.22
N GLU A 254 22.65 -20.47 -19.32
CA GLU A 254 24.10 -20.12 -19.32
C GLU A 254 24.40 -18.74 -18.69
N ASN A 255 23.38 -17.91 -18.47
CA ASN A 255 23.55 -16.60 -17.85
C ASN A 255 23.47 -16.68 -16.32
N GLN A 256 22.81 -17.67 -15.72
CA GLN A 256 22.62 -17.82 -14.26
C GLN A 256 22.30 -16.50 -13.53
N ARG A 257 21.28 -15.79 -14.02
CA ARG A 257 20.92 -14.45 -13.54
C ARG A 257 19.95 -14.54 -12.38
N THR A 258 20.14 -13.67 -11.39
CA THR A 258 19.15 -13.40 -10.35
C THR A 258 18.15 -12.34 -10.79
N PRO A 259 16.97 -12.23 -10.14
CA PRO A 259 16.04 -11.13 -10.33
C PRO A 259 16.70 -9.73 -10.25
N LEU A 260 17.61 -9.52 -9.30
CA LEU A 260 18.36 -8.25 -9.18
C LEU A 260 19.23 -7.96 -10.42
N ILE A 261 19.87 -8.98 -10.99
CA ILE A 261 20.62 -8.85 -12.25
C ILE A 261 19.68 -8.52 -13.41
N ILE A 262 18.51 -9.16 -13.50
CA ILE A 262 17.53 -8.91 -14.57
C ILE A 262 16.97 -7.49 -14.50
N ALA A 263 16.53 -7.04 -13.32
CA ALA A 263 16.04 -5.67 -13.12
C ALA A 263 17.12 -4.62 -13.48
N THR A 264 18.38 -4.90 -13.10
CA THR A 264 19.55 -4.09 -13.48
C THR A 264 19.82 -4.10 -14.98
N GLU A 265 19.72 -5.26 -15.65
CA GLU A 265 19.90 -5.39 -17.11
C GLU A 265 18.81 -4.67 -17.91
N LYS A 266 17.61 -4.52 -17.32
CA LYS A 266 16.45 -3.85 -17.92
C LYS A 266 16.38 -2.35 -17.64
N GLY A 267 17.04 -1.88 -16.57
CA GLY A 267 16.99 -0.49 -16.14
C GLY A 267 15.81 -0.16 -15.22
N ASN A 268 15.23 -1.17 -14.57
CA ASN A 268 14.05 -1.03 -13.72
C ASN A 268 14.45 -0.51 -12.32
N THR A 269 14.69 0.80 -12.18
CA THR A 269 15.22 1.42 -10.96
C THR A 269 14.41 1.08 -9.70
N ASP A 270 13.08 1.19 -9.72
CA ASP A 270 12.22 0.88 -8.57
C ASP A 270 12.36 -0.59 -8.13
N ALA A 271 12.40 -1.51 -9.09
CA ALA A 271 12.59 -2.93 -8.83
C ALA A 271 13.96 -3.22 -8.20
N VAL A 272 15.02 -2.55 -8.67
CA VAL A 272 16.36 -2.64 -8.07
C VAL A 272 16.35 -2.07 -6.65
N GLN A 273 15.76 -0.89 -6.43
CA GLN A 273 15.71 -0.27 -5.10
C GLN A 273 14.90 -1.12 -4.11
N PHE A 274 13.80 -1.74 -4.54
CA PHE A 274 13.03 -2.70 -3.75
C PHE A 274 13.86 -3.92 -3.38
N LEU A 275 14.51 -4.58 -4.34
CA LEU A 275 15.32 -5.79 -4.09
C LEU A 275 16.52 -5.50 -3.17
N LEU A 276 17.18 -4.35 -3.30
CA LEU A 276 18.28 -3.94 -2.42
C LEU A 276 17.81 -3.62 -0.99
N SER A 277 16.75 -2.82 -0.86
CA SER A 277 16.20 -2.50 0.47
C SER A 277 15.64 -3.74 1.19
N LEU A 278 15.07 -4.68 0.44
CA LEU A 278 14.65 -5.99 0.94
C LEU A 278 15.85 -6.83 1.37
N ASP A 279 16.90 -6.97 0.55
CA ASP A 279 18.15 -7.67 0.93
C ASP A 279 18.74 -7.13 2.23
N LYS A 280 18.73 -5.80 2.41
CA LYS A 280 19.16 -5.18 3.67
C LYS A 280 18.28 -5.60 4.85
N ALA A 281 16.96 -5.55 4.70
CA ALA A 281 16.03 -5.94 5.77
C ALA A 281 16.10 -7.44 6.11
N LEU A 282 16.33 -8.30 5.12
CA LEU A 282 16.57 -9.73 5.31
C LEU A 282 17.88 -9.97 6.07
N ARG A 283 18.97 -9.26 5.73
CA ARG A 283 20.25 -9.33 6.45
C ARG A 283 20.22 -8.70 7.85
N GLU A 284 19.36 -7.70 8.09
CA GLU A 284 19.05 -7.21 9.45
C GLU A 284 18.38 -8.31 10.31
N ALA A 285 17.53 -9.15 9.72
CA ALA A 285 16.86 -10.26 10.43
C ALA A 285 17.72 -11.53 10.53
N CYS A 286 18.59 -11.79 9.54
CA CYS A 286 19.49 -12.94 9.50
C CYS A 286 20.86 -12.54 8.90
N PRO A 287 21.84 -12.14 9.74
CA PRO A 287 23.14 -11.61 9.29
C PRO A 287 24.03 -12.58 8.50
N GLU A 288 23.73 -13.88 8.53
CA GLU A 288 24.44 -14.93 7.80
C GLU A 288 24.12 -14.94 6.29
N LEU A 289 23.05 -14.24 5.86
CA LEU A 289 22.61 -14.24 4.48
C LEU A 289 23.61 -13.51 3.57
N GLN A 290 23.93 -14.13 2.43
CA GLN A 290 24.80 -13.56 1.40
C GLN A 290 24.18 -12.28 0.81
N ASP A 291 24.96 -11.19 0.73
CA ASP A 291 24.53 -9.96 0.05
C ASP A 291 24.21 -10.21 -1.43
N ALA A 292 22.97 -9.93 -1.84
CA ALA A 292 22.47 -10.09 -3.20
C ALA A 292 23.36 -9.45 -4.29
N THR A 293 24.05 -8.35 -3.98
CA THR A 293 24.97 -7.67 -4.91
C THR A 293 26.25 -8.46 -5.20
N THR A 294 26.57 -9.45 -4.37
CA THR A 294 27.73 -10.35 -4.54
C THR A 294 27.39 -11.62 -5.34
N ILE A 295 26.11 -11.87 -5.60
CA ILE A 295 25.65 -13.04 -6.35
C ILE A 295 25.79 -12.75 -7.85
N GLY A 296 26.71 -13.48 -8.51
CA GLY A 296 27.05 -13.29 -9.92
C GLY A 296 26.54 -14.38 -10.86
N THR A 297 26.52 -14.03 -12.15
CA THR A 297 26.34 -14.96 -13.28
C THR A 297 27.44 -16.02 -13.37
N GLN A 298 27.30 -16.99 -14.29
CA GLN A 298 28.34 -17.98 -14.62
C GLN A 298 29.72 -17.33 -14.94
N GLY A 299 29.74 -16.15 -15.57
CA GLY A 299 30.97 -15.38 -15.85
C GLY A 299 31.43 -14.43 -14.73
N SER A 300 30.93 -14.62 -13.50
CA SER A 300 31.14 -13.75 -12.34
C SER A 300 30.74 -12.28 -12.58
N TYR A 301 29.78 -12.02 -13.47
CA TYR A 301 29.22 -10.67 -13.62
C TYR A 301 28.23 -10.41 -12.49
N LEU A 302 28.63 -9.55 -11.56
CA LEU A 302 27.75 -8.98 -10.53
C LEU A 302 26.80 -7.92 -11.13
N PRO A 303 25.68 -7.55 -10.44
CA PRO A 303 24.78 -6.47 -10.86
C PRO A 303 25.51 -5.19 -11.29
N ILE A 304 26.53 -4.73 -10.56
CA ILE A 304 27.27 -3.51 -10.90
C ILE A 304 27.97 -3.56 -12.26
N HIS A 305 28.43 -4.75 -12.72
CA HIS A 305 29.00 -4.91 -14.06
C HIS A 305 27.93 -4.77 -15.16
N LYS A 306 26.70 -5.21 -14.86
CA LYS A 306 25.56 -5.12 -15.78
C LYS A 306 25.02 -3.69 -15.84
N ALA A 307 24.90 -3.02 -14.70
CA ALA A 307 24.58 -1.58 -14.60
C ALA A 307 25.60 -0.74 -15.38
N ALA A 308 26.89 -1.02 -15.19
CA ALA A 308 27.99 -0.41 -15.95
C ALA A 308 27.85 -0.64 -17.46
N SER A 309 27.60 -1.87 -17.91
CA SER A 309 27.42 -2.17 -19.35
C SER A 309 26.18 -1.51 -19.98
N ARG A 310 25.16 -1.19 -19.17
CA ARG A 310 23.99 -0.40 -19.58
C ARG A 310 24.19 1.11 -19.45
N ASN A 311 25.31 1.55 -18.86
CA ASN A 311 25.60 2.95 -18.53
C ASN A 311 24.54 3.65 -17.67
N ASN A 312 23.73 2.89 -16.92
CA ASN A 312 22.72 3.46 -16.02
C ASN A 312 23.39 3.94 -14.72
N THR A 313 23.63 5.26 -14.64
CA THR A 313 24.32 5.91 -13.52
C THR A 313 23.54 5.86 -12.21
N GLU A 314 22.20 5.87 -12.27
CA GLU A 314 21.32 5.81 -11.11
C GLU A 314 21.39 4.43 -10.44
N ILE A 315 21.27 3.35 -11.23
CA ILE A 315 21.40 1.98 -10.70
C ILE A 315 22.84 1.71 -10.21
N ILE A 316 23.87 2.27 -10.86
CA ILE A 316 25.25 2.22 -10.35
C ILE A 316 25.33 2.89 -8.97
N GLN A 317 24.71 4.06 -8.79
CA GLN A 317 24.69 4.76 -7.51
C GLN A 317 23.98 3.94 -6.43
N LEU A 318 22.78 3.42 -6.70
CA LEU A 318 22.03 2.56 -5.75
C LEU A 318 22.83 1.33 -5.32
N LEU A 319 23.51 0.66 -6.26
CA LEU A 319 24.35 -0.50 -5.97
C LEU A 319 25.60 -0.14 -5.14
N LEU A 320 26.19 1.04 -5.35
CA LEU A 320 27.34 1.52 -4.57
C LEU A 320 26.94 2.07 -3.19
N GLU A 321 25.73 2.60 -3.04
CA GLU A 321 25.16 2.99 -1.74
C GLU A 321 24.88 1.76 -0.87
N HIS A 322 24.42 0.66 -1.48
CA HIS A 322 24.17 -0.62 -0.80
C HIS A 322 25.46 -1.40 -0.50
N ASN A 323 26.37 -1.52 -1.49
CA ASN A 323 27.65 -2.19 -1.36
C ASN A 323 28.78 -1.41 -2.07
N PRO A 324 29.49 -0.52 -1.35
CA PRO A 324 30.60 0.25 -1.91
C PRO A 324 31.77 -0.61 -2.41
N GLY A 325 31.98 -1.80 -1.81
CA GLY A 325 33.07 -2.72 -2.19
C GLY A 325 32.91 -3.30 -3.59
N SER A 326 31.69 -3.35 -4.11
CA SER A 326 31.36 -3.85 -5.45
C SER A 326 32.09 -3.08 -6.58
N VAL A 327 32.52 -1.84 -6.34
CA VAL A 327 33.29 -1.00 -7.29
C VAL A 327 34.57 -1.67 -7.80
N ASN A 328 35.18 -2.51 -6.97
CA ASN A 328 36.45 -3.20 -7.22
C ASN A 328 36.29 -4.68 -7.60
N ALA A 329 35.05 -5.15 -7.76
CA ALA A 329 34.77 -6.53 -8.15
C ALA A 329 35.37 -6.85 -9.54
N LYS A 330 35.68 -8.12 -9.76
CA LYS A 330 36.27 -8.61 -11.01
C LYS A 330 35.44 -9.76 -11.55
N THR A 331 35.07 -9.67 -12.82
CA THR A 331 34.55 -10.80 -13.61
C THR A 331 35.60 -11.92 -13.74
N SER A 332 35.22 -13.12 -14.20
CA SER A 332 36.19 -14.21 -14.44
C SER A 332 37.28 -13.82 -15.46
N LYS A 333 36.97 -12.88 -16.37
CA LYS A 333 37.93 -12.27 -17.33
C LYS A 333 38.75 -11.12 -16.73
N ARG A 334 38.79 -10.99 -15.40
CA ARG A 334 39.49 -9.96 -14.61
C ARG A 334 39.10 -8.50 -14.94
N LYS A 335 37.97 -8.29 -15.62
CA LYS A 335 37.44 -6.95 -15.93
C LYS A 335 36.70 -6.38 -14.73
N PHE A 336 37.02 -5.13 -14.38
CA PHE A 336 36.30 -4.28 -13.41
C PHE A 336 35.03 -3.67 -14.02
N PRO A 337 34.04 -3.18 -13.22
CA PRO A 337 32.84 -2.57 -13.77
C PRO A 337 33.15 -1.29 -14.58
N SER A 338 34.14 -0.51 -14.16
CA SER A 338 34.64 0.67 -14.89
C SER A 338 35.04 0.40 -16.34
N SER A 339 35.45 -0.82 -16.69
CA SER A 339 35.83 -1.20 -18.05
C SER A 339 34.64 -1.39 -19.01
N PHE A 340 33.41 -1.38 -18.50
CA PHE A 340 32.17 -1.45 -19.28
C PHE A 340 31.48 -0.09 -19.45
N ILE A 341 32.03 0.98 -18.85
CA ILE A 341 31.43 2.33 -18.81
C ILE A 341 32.02 3.20 -19.93
N THR A 342 31.15 3.92 -20.64
CA THR A 342 31.50 4.89 -21.68
C THR A 342 32.38 6.01 -21.14
N SER A 343 33.22 6.57 -22.01
CA SER A 343 34.22 7.60 -21.67
C SER A 343 33.63 8.81 -20.93
N SER A 344 32.40 9.20 -21.27
CA SER A 344 31.64 10.28 -20.62
C SER A 344 31.27 9.97 -19.18
N ASN A 345 30.80 8.75 -18.88
CA ASN A 345 30.32 8.38 -17.55
C ASN A 345 31.44 7.86 -16.62
N GLN A 346 32.66 7.64 -17.13
CA GLN A 346 33.81 7.26 -16.31
C GLN A 346 34.19 8.31 -15.25
N VAL A 347 33.95 9.61 -15.51
CA VAL A 347 34.24 10.67 -14.54
C VAL A 347 33.37 10.54 -13.30
N ILE A 348 32.06 10.33 -13.51
CA ILE A 348 31.07 10.09 -12.45
C ILE A 348 31.45 8.84 -11.65
N TYR A 349 31.78 7.73 -12.32
CA TYR A 349 32.21 6.48 -11.68
C TYR A 349 33.50 6.64 -10.83
N ARG A 350 34.48 7.40 -11.34
CA ARG A 350 35.71 7.70 -10.58
C ARG A 350 35.44 8.60 -9.37
N GLY A 351 34.50 9.54 -9.46
CA GLY A 351 34.04 10.34 -8.33
C GLY A 351 33.53 9.49 -7.17
N PHE A 352 32.66 8.51 -7.46
CA PHE A 352 32.18 7.56 -6.46
C PHE A 352 33.29 6.66 -5.88
N SER A 353 34.31 6.30 -6.67
CA SER A 353 35.47 5.55 -6.20
C SER A 353 36.37 6.37 -5.24
N GLN A 354 36.60 7.64 -5.54
CA GLN A 354 37.52 8.50 -4.76
C GLN A 354 36.92 8.96 -3.43
N THR A 355 35.62 9.23 -3.36
CA THR A 355 34.95 9.62 -2.11
C THR A 355 34.92 8.48 -1.09
N GLN A 356 34.82 7.23 -1.54
CA GLN A 356 34.78 6.07 -0.65
C GLN A 356 36.16 5.69 -0.08
N PHE A 357 37.25 5.90 -0.81
CA PHE A 357 38.61 5.64 -0.30
C PHE A 357 38.88 6.49 0.95
N LYS A 358 38.61 7.80 0.88
CA LYS A 358 38.70 8.72 2.02
C LYS A 358 37.84 8.29 3.21
N ARG A 359 36.56 7.99 2.95
CA ARG A 359 35.61 7.58 4.00
C ARG A 359 36.00 6.27 4.71
N SER A 360 36.77 5.41 4.04
CA SER A 360 37.29 4.16 4.62
C SER A 360 38.57 4.34 5.45
N GLU A 361 39.35 5.39 5.19
CA GLU A 361 40.50 5.78 6.03
C GLU A 361 40.04 6.57 7.26
N GLU A 362 39.10 7.51 7.09
CA GLU A 362 38.53 8.33 8.16
C GLU A 362 37.91 7.46 9.28
N LYS A 363 37.11 6.45 8.93
CA LYS A 363 36.54 5.51 9.92
C LYS A 363 37.59 4.76 10.74
N LYS A 364 38.69 4.31 10.10
CA LYS A 364 39.76 3.60 10.79
C LYS A 364 40.52 4.50 11.77
N GLN A 365 40.62 5.79 11.47
CA GLN A 365 41.24 6.78 12.36
C GLN A 365 40.33 7.18 13.54
N GLU A 366 39.01 7.22 13.34
CA GLU A 366 38.06 7.47 14.44
C GLU A 366 38.01 6.32 15.45
N GLU A 367 37.98 5.07 14.98
CA GLU A 367 37.96 3.90 15.87
C GLU A 367 39.22 3.84 16.75
N SER A 368 40.44 3.98 16.18
CA SER A 368 41.68 3.99 16.96
C SER A 368 41.76 5.16 17.97
N ARG A 369 41.19 6.32 17.62
CA ARG A 369 41.21 7.50 18.49
C ARG A 369 40.25 7.38 19.69
N SER A 370 39.21 6.55 19.56
CA SER A 370 38.24 6.29 20.63
C SER A 370 38.77 5.37 21.74
N GLU A 371 39.66 4.44 21.39
CA GLU A 371 40.29 3.50 22.33
C GLU A 371 41.37 4.18 23.20
N GLU A 372 42.20 5.07 22.64
CA GLU A 372 43.20 5.84 23.41
C GLU A 372 42.54 6.80 24.42
N GLN A 373 41.46 7.49 24.02
CA GLN A 373 40.77 8.46 24.88
C GLN A 373 40.04 7.81 26.06
N SER A 374 39.56 6.58 25.89
CA SER A 374 38.83 5.85 26.94
C SER A 374 39.75 5.26 28.02
N GLN A 375 41.02 4.97 27.69
CA GLN A 375 42.03 4.54 28.67
C GLN A 375 42.51 5.70 29.56
N GLN A 376 42.85 6.87 28.97
CA GLN A 376 43.31 8.04 29.74
C GLN A 376 42.27 8.53 30.77
N GLN A 377 40.98 8.51 30.43
CA GLN A 377 39.91 8.92 31.35
C GLN A 377 39.69 7.96 32.53
N GLN A 378 40.21 6.73 32.51
CA GLN A 378 40.10 5.79 33.64
C GLN A 378 41.20 6.00 34.70
N GLU A 379 42.36 6.54 34.33
CA GLU A 379 43.46 6.76 35.28
C GLU A 379 43.28 8.04 36.09
N GLU A 380 42.88 9.15 35.46
CA GLU A 380 42.62 10.42 36.19
C GLU A 380 41.52 10.27 37.26
N LYS A 381 40.46 9.50 36.96
CA LYS A 381 39.35 9.25 37.90
C LYS A 381 39.79 8.52 39.18
N LYS A 382 40.80 7.64 39.10
CA LYS A 382 41.38 6.96 40.28
C LYS A 382 42.19 7.90 41.17
N SER A 383 42.82 8.92 40.60
CA SER A 383 43.57 9.94 41.34
C SER A 383 42.62 10.89 42.09
N TYR A 384 41.56 11.36 41.42
CA TYR A 384 40.58 12.27 42.01
C TYR A 384 39.80 11.66 43.19
N PHE A 385 39.37 10.40 43.07
CA PHE A 385 38.58 9.73 44.12
C PHE A 385 39.34 9.58 45.45
N LYS A 386 40.67 9.51 45.43
CA LYS A 386 41.51 9.42 46.65
C LYS A 386 41.59 10.71 47.46
N ARG A 387 41.17 11.86 46.92
CA ARG A 387 41.27 13.18 47.59
C ARG A 387 39.95 13.74 48.12
N LEU A 388 38.79 13.17 47.76
CA LEU A 388 37.48 13.69 48.18
C LEU A 388 36.96 13.17 49.54
N PHE A 389 37.50 12.07 50.07
CA PHE A 389 37.06 11.50 51.35
C PHE A 389 38.04 11.80 52.49
N SER A 390 37.97 13.02 53.02
CA SER A 390 38.59 13.43 54.29
C SER A 390 37.51 14.12 55.16
N PRO A 391 37.40 13.81 56.46
CA PRO A 391 36.18 14.04 57.24
C PRO A 391 35.90 15.50 57.68
N ALA A 392 36.50 16.51 57.03
CA ALA A 392 36.57 17.87 57.55
C ALA A 392 35.53 18.89 57.02
N ASN A 393 34.76 18.59 55.97
CA ASN A 393 33.88 19.58 55.31
C ASN A 393 32.45 19.07 55.06
N LEU A 394 31.53 19.39 55.98
CA LEU A 394 30.14 18.89 55.96
C LEU A 394 29.08 20.00 56.01
N ILE A 395 29.26 21.07 55.19
CA ILE A 395 28.29 22.18 55.04
C ILE A 395 27.97 22.49 53.56
N LEU A 396 28.92 22.28 52.65
CA LEU A 396 28.76 22.60 51.22
C LEU A 396 27.73 21.79 50.40
N PRO A 397 27.45 20.48 50.65
CA PRO A 397 26.61 19.71 49.72
C PRO A 397 25.12 20.10 49.74
N ALA A 398 24.61 20.63 50.86
CA ALA A 398 23.20 21.00 50.99
C ALA A 398 22.82 22.19 50.08
N VAL A 399 23.66 23.23 50.05
CA VAL A 399 23.44 24.42 49.20
C VAL A 399 23.57 24.06 47.73
N PHE A 400 24.55 23.21 47.38
CA PHE A 400 24.75 22.75 46.01
C PHE A 400 23.55 21.92 45.51
N GLY A 401 22.98 21.05 46.36
CA GLY A 401 21.76 20.30 46.04
C GLY A 401 20.55 21.19 45.73
N ILE A 402 20.35 22.28 46.48
CA ILE A 402 19.25 23.24 46.23
C ILE A 402 19.46 23.99 44.91
N VAL A 403 20.69 24.40 44.60
CA VAL A 403 21.01 25.08 43.32
C VAL A 403 20.80 24.14 42.13
N LEU A 404 21.29 22.89 42.22
CA LEU A 404 21.07 21.87 41.18
C LEU A 404 19.60 21.53 40.99
N TYR A 405 18.83 21.41 42.08
CA TYR A 405 17.37 21.18 42.00
C TYR A 405 16.65 22.34 41.30
N ASN A 406 16.97 23.59 41.65
CA ASN A 406 16.38 24.75 40.99
C ASN A 406 16.75 24.82 39.51
N PHE A 407 18.02 24.57 39.15
CA PHE A 407 18.50 24.52 37.77
C PHE A 407 17.81 23.42 36.95
N ALA A 408 17.71 22.19 37.49
CA ALA A 408 16.99 21.09 36.83
C ALA A 408 15.49 21.42 36.68
N SER A 409 14.86 22.04 37.68
CA SER A 409 13.46 22.48 37.60
C SER A 409 13.23 23.61 36.58
N TYR A 410 14.28 24.37 36.24
CA TYR A 410 14.24 25.42 35.23
C TYR A 410 14.38 24.83 33.82
N ASP A 411 15.33 23.92 33.60
CA ASP A 411 15.53 23.21 32.34
C ASP A 411 14.29 22.38 31.92
N VAL A 412 13.65 21.68 32.86
CA VAL A 412 12.37 20.99 32.62
C VAL A 412 11.24 21.96 32.24
N ARG A 413 11.23 23.19 32.80
CA ARG A 413 10.25 24.23 32.46
C ARG A 413 10.50 24.85 31.09
N GLN A 414 11.74 24.99 30.65
CA GLN A 414 12.07 25.45 29.30
C GLN A 414 11.66 24.42 28.24
N LYS A 415 12.05 23.14 28.41
CA LYS A 415 11.66 22.05 27.51
C LYS A 415 10.15 21.91 27.34
N LYS A 416 9.37 22.22 28.39
CA LYS A 416 7.90 22.21 28.32
C LYS A 416 7.33 23.37 27.48
N ARG A 417 7.91 24.58 27.59
CA ARG A 417 7.54 25.75 26.76
C ARG A 417 7.96 25.57 25.30
N GLU A 418 9.15 25.05 25.07
CA GLU A 418 9.65 24.72 23.73
C GLU A 418 8.73 23.70 23.05
N ALA A 419 8.31 22.63 23.75
CA ALA A 419 7.36 21.66 23.22
C ALA A 419 5.94 22.23 22.96
N GLU A 420 5.49 23.22 23.72
CA GLU A 420 4.22 23.93 23.46
C GLU A 420 4.32 24.86 22.24
N LEU A 421 5.44 25.58 22.11
CA LEU A 421 5.75 26.40 20.93
C LEU A 421 5.96 25.56 19.68
N GLU A 422 6.64 24.41 19.77
CA GLU A 422 6.82 23.45 18.68
C GLU A 422 5.47 22.84 18.26
N LYS A 423 4.57 22.54 19.20
CA LYS A 423 3.18 22.13 18.88
C LYS A 423 2.39 23.22 18.16
N GLN A 424 2.50 24.48 18.57
CA GLN A 424 1.83 25.60 17.89
C GLN A 424 2.47 25.95 16.53
N ALA A 425 3.79 25.80 16.40
CA ALA A 425 4.50 25.97 15.14
C ALA A 425 4.15 24.83 14.18
N SER A 426 4.11 23.58 14.66
CA SER A 426 3.71 22.40 13.90
C SER A 426 2.25 22.50 13.41
N SER A 427 1.30 22.89 14.28
CA SER A 427 -0.10 23.05 13.85
C SER A 427 -0.31 24.19 12.84
N LYS A 428 0.52 25.24 12.88
CA LYS A 428 0.56 26.28 11.84
C LYS A 428 1.28 25.83 10.56
N ALA A 429 2.36 25.06 10.67
CA ALA A 429 3.10 24.53 9.54
C ALA A 429 2.30 23.48 8.76
N VAL A 430 1.49 22.65 9.44
CA VAL A 430 0.54 21.71 8.81
C VAL A 430 -0.56 22.44 8.00
N LYS A 431 -0.87 23.71 8.30
CA LYS A 431 -1.73 24.56 7.46
C LYS A 431 -0.99 25.26 6.31
N ALA A 432 0.34 25.23 6.27
CA ALA A 432 1.17 25.94 5.29
C ALA A 432 1.88 25.03 4.28
N VAL A 433 2.20 23.79 4.66
CA VAL A 433 2.63 22.74 3.71
C VAL A 433 1.37 22.23 3.01
N GLY A 434 1.30 22.39 1.69
CA GLY A 434 0.08 22.26 0.90
C GLY A 434 -0.77 21.04 1.26
N ALA A 435 -2.01 21.28 1.69
CA ALA A 435 -2.91 20.24 2.17
C ALA A 435 -3.03 19.12 1.12
N PRO A 436 -2.77 17.84 1.49
CA PRO A 436 -2.90 16.75 0.54
C PRO A 436 -4.33 16.70 0.04
N LYS A 437 -4.53 16.68 -1.30
CA LYS A 437 -5.86 16.53 -1.90
C LYS A 437 -6.55 15.30 -1.34
N LEU A 438 -7.52 15.52 -0.46
CA LEU A 438 -8.41 14.52 0.12
C LEU A 438 -9.81 14.76 -0.44
N GLY A 439 -10.48 13.67 -0.83
CA GLY A 439 -11.72 13.70 -1.58
C GLY A 439 -11.47 13.62 -3.10
N GLY A 440 -12.56 13.69 -3.86
CA GLY A 440 -12.57 13.57 -5.32
C GLY A 440 -13.78 12.78 -5.81
N ALA A 441 -13.98 12.78 -7.12
CA ALA A 441 -15.26 12.36 -7.70
C ALA A 441 -15.71 10.96 -7.26
N PHE A 442 -16.99 10.80 -6.94
CA PHE A 442 -17.59 9.51 -6.59
C PHE A 442 -18.89 9.29 -7.32
N THR A 443 -19.29 8.02 -7.42
CA THR A 443 -20.57 7.57 -7.96
C THR A 443 -21.03 6.44 -7.07
N LEU A 444 -22.05 6.69 -6.28
CA LEU A 444 -22.64 5.81 -5.27
C LEU A 444 -24.13 5.63 -5.55
N VAL A 445 -24.81 4.87 -4.71
CA VAL A 445 -26.27 4.68 -4.74
C VAL A 445 -26.85 5.23 -3.44
N ASN A 446 -27.87 6.07 -3.54
CA ASN A 446 -28.56 6.59 -2.35
C ASN A 446 -29.59 5.59 -1.81
N THR A 447 -30.17 5.88 -0.65
CA THR A 447 -31.22 5.04 -0.02
C THR A 447 -32.48 4.82 -0.88
N LYS A 448 -32.72 5.62 -1.92
CA LYS A 448 -33.84 5.41 -2.87
C LYS A 448 -33.47 4.48 -4.04
N GLY A 449 -32.23 4.02 -4.13
CA GLY A 449 -31.72 3.26 -5.27
C GLY A 449 -31.28 4.13 -6.45
N GLU A 450 -31.27 5.46 -6.31
CA GLU A 450 -30.83 6.40 -7.35
C GLU A 450 -29.29 6.48 -7.35
N VAL A 451 -28.68 6.56 -8.53
CA VAL A 451 -27.24 6.81 -8.66
C VAL A 451 -26.95 8.27 -8.33
N VAL A 452 -26.07 8.51 -7.36
CA VAL A 452 -25.69 9.83 -6.86
C VAL A 452 -24.19 10.04 -7.03
N THR A 453 -23.83 11.24 -7.47
CA THR A 453 -22.45 11.70 -7.68
C THR A 453 -22.06 12.79 -6.68
N ASP A 454 -20.76 13.03 -6.52
CA ASP A 454 -20.29 14.14 -5.69
C ASP A 454 -20.72 15.51 -6.24
N SER A 455 -21.02 15.60 -7.54
CA SER A 455 -21.44 16.83 -8.20
C SER A 455 -22.77 17.38 -7.66
N GLU A 456 -23.68 16.51 -7.18
CA GLU A 456 -24.99 16.90 -6.65
C GLU A 456 -24.91 17.60 -5.28
N PHE A 457 -23.78 17.48 -4.58
CA PHE A 457 -23.54 18.16 -3.31
C PHE A 457 -22.84 19.52 -3.48
N ARG A 458 -22.51 19.93 -4.71
CA ARG A 458 -21.86 21.22 -4.97
C ARG A 458 -22.79 22.40 -4.64
N GLY A 459 -22.19 23.52 -4.24
CA GLY A 459 -22.94 24.67 -3.72
C GLY A 459 -23.39 24.54 -2.26
N LYS A 460 -23.07 23.42 -1.58
CA LYS A 460 -23.31 23.20 -0.14
C LYS A 460 -22.10 22.54 0.52
N PHE A 461 -21.91 22.75 1.81
CA PHE A 461 -20.92 21.97 2.57
C PHE A 461 -21.41 20.53 2.71
N MET A 462 -20.51 19.56 2.48
CA MET A 462 -20.80 18.14 2.66
C MET A 462 -20.21 17.70 4.00
N PHE A 463 -21.06 17.29 4.94
CA PHE A 463 -20.65 16.87 6.27
C PHE A 463 -20.71 15.35 6.35
N MET A 464 -19.60 14.71 5.98
CA MET A 464 -19.52 13.30 5.65
C MET A 464 -18.99 12.47 6.82
N TYR A 465 -19.60 11.31 7.05
CA TYR A 465 -19.04 10.25 7.88
C TYR A 465 -19.06 8.92 7.13
N PHE A 466 -18.00 8.15 7.31
CA PHE A 466 -17.86 6.80 6.77
C PHE A 466 -18.03 5.82 7.93
N GLY A 467 -18.86 4.80 7.76
CA GLY A 467 -19.19 3.84 8.82
C GLY A 467 -19.95 2.63 8.30
N PHE A 468 -20.56 1.85 9.19
CA PHE A 468 -21.39 0.69 8.81
C PHE A 468 -22.51 0.49 9.82
N THR A 469 -23.65 -0.07 9.39
CA THR A 469 -24.86 -0.11 10.22
C THR A 469 -24.70 -1.03 11.44
N ASN A 470 -23.87 -2.07 11.32
CA ASN A 470 -23.65 -3.08 12.36
C ASN A 470 -22.49 -2.73 13.32
N CYS A 471 -22.09 -1.46 13.43
CA CYS A 471 -21.01 -1.03 14.32
C CYS A 471 -21.50 -0.89 15.77
N PRO A 472 -20.91 -1.59 16.77
CA PRO A 472 -21.49 -1.71 18.10
C PRO A 472 -21.40 -0.47 19.01
N ASP A 473 -20.51 0.49 18.72
CA ASP A 473 -20.31 1.68 19.58
C ASP A 473 -19.87 2.93 18.80
N VAL A 474 -18.79 2.82 18.01
CA VAL A 474 -18.12 4.02 17.47
C VAL A 474 -18.97 4.77 16.43
N CYS A 475 -19.56 4.09 15.43
CA CYS A 475 -20.41 4.78 14.44
C CYS A 475 -21.62 5.47 15.09
N PRO A 476 -22.42 4.79 15.96
CA PRO A 476 -23.51 5.46 16.68
C PRO A 476 -23.06 6.67 17.50
N THR A 477 -21.88 6.62 18.11
CA THR A 477 -21.33 7.73 18.90
C THR A 477 -20.96 8.93 18.03
N GLU A 478 -20.29 8.74 16.88
CA GLU A 478 -19.97 9.84 15.97
C GLU A 478 -21.22 10.42 15.27
N MET A 479 -22.15 9.56 14.83
CA MET A 479 -23.42 9.99 14.22
C MET A 479 -24.29 10.81 15.20
N LYS A 480 -24.28 10.48 16.50
CA LYS A 480 -24.90 11.29 17.56
C LYS A 480 -24.22 12.66 17.75
N LYS A 481 -22.89 12.77 17.61
CA LYS A 481 -22.20 14.08 17.65
C LYS A 481 -22.56 14.95 16.46
N MET A 482 -22.58 14.38 15.25
CA MET A 482 -23.01 15.08 14.04
C MET A 482 -24.45 15.59 14.18
N THR A 483 -25.37 14.73 14.64
CA THR A 483 -26.78 15.07 14.89
C THR A 483 -26.91 16.24 15.87
N LYS A 484 -26.18 16.23 16.99
CA LYS A 484 -26.17 17.33 17.96
C LYS A 484 -25.61 18.63 17.38
N ALA A 485 -24.54 18.56 16.58
CA ALA A 485 -23.97 19.73 15.92
C ALA A 485 -24.97 20.35 14.91
N LEU A 486 -25.63 19.52 14.09
CA LEU A 486 -26.64 19.94 13.12
C LEU A 486 -27.84 20.59 13.80
N GLN A 487 -28.41 19.97 14.85
CA GLN A 487 -29.49 20.53 15.65
C GLN A 487 -29.12 21.90 16.26
N LYS A 488 -27.85 22.07 16.65
CA LYS A 488 -27.35 23.34 17.18
C LYS A 488 -27.18 24.41 16.09
N ILE A 489 -26.74 24.03 14.87
CA ILE A 489 -26.75 24.91 13.69
C ILE A 489 -28.19 25.36 13.38
N GLU A 490 -29.14 24.43 13.29
CA GLU A 490 -30.54 24.71 13.00
C GLU A 490 -31.20 25.63 14.05
N LYS A 491 -30.83 25.48 15.32
CA LYS A 491 -31.34 26.30 16.41
C LYS A 491 -30.71 27.69 16.49
N GLU A 492 -29.40 27.80 16.28
CA GLU A 492 -28.64 29.05 16.52
C GLU A 492 -28.35 29.86 15.24
N ASN A 493 -28.40 29.22 14.06
CA ASN A 493 -28.08 29.81 12.75
C ASN A 493 -28.95 29.16 11.63
N PRO A 494 -30.29 29.25 11.71
CA PRO A 494 -31.21 28.55 10.81
C PRO A 494 -30.96 28.86 9.33
N GLU A 495 -30.50 30.06 8.99
CA GLU A 495 -30.15 30.48 7.63
C GLU A 495 -28.95 29.73 7.03
N LEU A 496 -28.09 29.14 7.87
CA LEU A 496 -26.95 28.32 7.46
C LEU A 496 -27.30 26.83 7.42
N ALA A 497 -28.43 26.41 8.00
CA ALA A 497 -28.83 25.01 8.05
C ALA A 497 -28.97 24.39 6.65
N ASP A 498 -29.59 25.10 5.70
CA ASP A 498 -29.79 24.62 4.33
C ASP A 498 -28.50 24.58 3.48
N LYS A 499 -27.43 25.21 3.97
CA LYS A 499 -26.12 25.31 3.32
C LYS A 499 -25.18 24.15 3.64
N ILE A 500 -25.59 23.23 4.51
CA ILE A 500 -24.87 22.00 4.87
C ILE A 500 -25.73 20.76 4.60
N VAL A 501 -25.12 19.69 4.07
CA VAL A 501 -25.77 18.39 3.84
C VAL A 501 -25.01 17.32 4.62
N PRO A 502 -25.64 16.67 5.62
CA PRO A 502 -25.03 15.56 6.33
C PRO A 502 -25.13 14.28 5.48
N VAL A 503 -24.02 13.56 5.34
CA VAL A 503 -23.90 12.39 4.46
C VAL A 503 -23.29 11.24 5.25
N PHE A 504 -23.95 10.08 5.21
CA PHE A 504 -23.43 8.82 5.72
C PHE A 504 -23.04 7.93 4.54
N VAL A 505 -21.80 7.46 4.50
CA VAL A 505 -21.31 6.50 3.49
C VAL A 505 -21.05 5.17 4.17
N SER A 506 -21.74 4.13 3.72
CA SER A 506 -21.45 2.77 4.18
C SER A 506 -20.10 2.27 3.65
N CYS A 507 -19.34 1.64 4.54
CA CYS A 507 -18.10 0.91 4.26
C CYS A 507 -18.31 -0.61 4.12
N ASP A 508 -19.54 -1.12 4.26
CA ASP A 508 -19.84 -2.56 4.32
C ASP A 508 -21.00 -3.01 3.39
N PRO A 509 -20.89 -2.85 2.05
CA PRO A 509 -21.92 -3.25 1.09
C PRO A 509 -22.56 -4.64 1.21
N PRO A 510 -21.86 -5.72 1.63
CA PRO A 510 -22.47 -7.03 1.76
C PRO A 510 -23.59 -7.10 2.82
N ARG A 511 -23.57 -6.22 3.84
CA ARG A 511 -24.58 -6.16 4.91
C ARG A 511 -25.44 -4.89 4.80
N ASP A 512 -24.82 -3.76 4.48
CA ASP A 512 -25.45 -2.44 4.44
C ASP A 512 -26.20 -2.20 3.11
N SER A 513 -27.27 -2.97 2.90
CA SER A 513 -28.25 -2.72 1.83
C SER A 513 -28.90 -1.34 1.97
N CYS A 514 -29.53 -0.83 0.89
CA CYS A 514 -30.25 0.45 0.94
C CYS A 514 -31.30 0.47 2.07
N THR A 515 -32.01 -0.64 2.31
CA THR A 515 -32.97 -0.79 3.41
C THR A 515 -32.30 -0.71 4.78
N ALA A 516 -31.19 -1.43 5.00
CA ALA A 516 -30.46 -1.38 6.26
C ALA A 516 -29.93 0.02 6.57
N VAL A 517 -29.45 0.74 5.54
CA VAL A 517 -29.01 2.15 5.68
C VAL A 517 -30.20 3.08 5.97
N ILE A 518 -31.39 2.84 5.40
CA ILE A 518 -32.61 3.58 5.79
C ILE A 518 -32.92 3.37 7.27
N GLU A 519 -33.00 2.12 7.72
CA GLU A 519 -33.35 1.75 9.09
C GLU A 519 -32.36 2.36 10.09
N TYR A 520 -31.06 2.22 9.83
CA TYR A 520 -30.00 2.82 10.66
C TYR A 520 -30.10 4.35 10.75
N LEU A 521 -30.49 5.03 9.68
CA LEU A 521 -30.55 6.50 9.68
C LEU A 521 -31.78 7.10 10.40
N GLN A 522 -32.79 6.29 10.74
CA GLN A 522 -33.97 6.75 11.48
C GLN A 522 -33.66 7.25 12.90
N ASP A 523 -32.58 6.74 13.53
CA ASP A 523 -32.14 7.13 14.88
C ASP A 523 -31.36 8.45 14.94
N TYR A 524 -31.07 9.08 13.80
CA TYR A 524 -30.22 10.26 13.68
C TYR A 524 -30.95 11.45 13.03
N HIS A 525 -30.20 12.48 12.61
CA HIS A 525 -30.79 13.67 11.99
C HIS A 525 -31.61 13.32 10.74
N PRO A 526 -32.88 13.75 10.59
CA PRO A 526 -33.75 13.41 9.44
C PRO A 526 -33.29 13.98 8.09
N ARG A 527 -32.14 14.64 8.05
CA ARG A 527 -31.52 15.23 6.86
C ARG A 527 -30.32 14.42 6.35
N PHE A 528 -29.95 13.33 7.03
CA PHE A 528 -28.86 12.46 6.58
C PHE A 528 -29.18 11.83 5.23
N VAL A 529 -28.29 12.05 4.27
CA VAL A 529 -28.27 11.32 3.00
C VAL A 529 -27.43 10.06 3.20
N GLY A 530 -28.08 8.90 3.17
CA GLY A 530 -27.40 7.61 3.18
C GLY A 530 -26.93 7.21 1.79
N LEU A 531 -25.66 6.85 1.67
CA LEU A 531 -25.01 6.36 0.45
C LEU A 531 -24.39 4.98 0.69
N THR A 532 -24.62 4.07 -0.24
CA THR A 532 -23.99 2.74 -0.33
C THR A 532 -23.57 2.49 -1.78
N GLY A 533 -23.15 1.29 -2.14
CA GLY A 533 -22.74 0.94 -3.51
C GLY A 533 -22.17 -0.46 -3.61
N THR A 534 -21.56 -0.80 -4.74
CA THR A 534 -20.80 -2.06 -4.85
C THR A 534 -19.52 -2.01 -4.01
N PRO A 535 -18.94 -3.16 -3.62
CA PRO A 535 -17.64 -3.20 -2.91
C PRO A 535 -16.54 -2.41 -3.61
N ASP A 536 -16.50 -2.40 -4.94
CA ASP A 536 -15.56 -1.61 -5.76
C ASP A 536 -15.87 -0.10 -5.71
N GLN A 537 -17.15 0.32 -5.76
CA GLN A 537 -17.52 1.73 -5.56
C GLN A 537 -17.08 2.25 -4.18
N ILE A 538 -17.36 1.47 -3.12
CA ILE A 538 -16.95 1.79 -1.74
C ILE A 538 -15.43 1.81 -1.60
N SER A 539 -14.72 0.79 -2.10
CA SER A 539 -13.25 0.76 -2.07
C SER A 539 -12.64 1.99 -2.74
N ARG A 540 -13.18 2.43 -3.90
CA ARG A 540 -12.72 3.63 -4.60
C ARG A 540 -12.96 4.92 -3.82
N ILE A 541 -14.13 5.14 -3.23
CA ILE A 541 -14.37 6.36 -2.44
C ILE A 541 -13.53 6.35 -1.15
N CYS A 542 -13.48 5.22 -0.43
CA CYS A 542 -12.65 5.09 0.77
C CYS A 542 -11.18 5.43 0.46
N LYS A 543 -10.63 4.93 -0.64
CA LYS A 543 -9.27 5.27 -1.11
C LYS A 543 -9.09 6.76 -1.42
N LYS A 544 -10.05 7.44 -2.06
CA LYS A 544 -9.99 8.89 -2.38
C LYS A 544 -10.09 9.78 -1.13
N TYR A 545 -10.89 9.37 -0.15
CA TYR A 545 -11.07 10.08 1.12
C TYR A 545 -10.05 9.64 2.19
N ARG A 546 -9.16 8.70 1.86
CA ARG A 546 -8.15 8.09 2.75
C ARG A 546 -8.76 7.42 4.00
N VAL A 547 -9.97 6.91 3.85
CA VAL A 547 -10.65 6.08 4.82
C VAL A 547 -10.05 4.67 4.71
N TYR A 548 -9.22 4.31 5.69
CA TYR A 548 -8.91 2.91 5.95
C TYR A 548 -10.21 2.20 6.35
N TYR A 549 -10.46 1.03 5.77
CA TYR A 549 -11.43 0.06 6.28
C TYR A 549 -10.86 -1.35 6.09
N ASN A 550 -11.08 -2.25 7.05
CA ASN A 550 -10.71 -3.65 6.99
C ASN A 550 -11.94 -4.50 7.33
N ALA A 551 -12.59 -5.03 6.29
CA ALA A 551 -13.64 -6.02 6.43
C ALA A 551 -13.00 -7.41 6.23
N PRO A 552 -13.02 -8.31 7.23
CA PRO A 552 -12.53 -9.68 7.06
C PRO A 552 -13.36 -10.47 6.04
N ASP A 553 -12.80 -11.58 5.53
CA ASP A 553 -13.40 -12.40 4.48
C ASP A 553 -14.84 -12.82 4.82
N TYR A 554 -15.81 -12.21 4.14
CA TYR A 554 -17.23 -12.53 4.26
C TYR A 554 -17.47 -13.99 3.83
N LYS A 555 -17.91 -14.83 4.77
CA LYS A 555 -18.45 -16.16 4.47
C LYS A 555 -19.97 -16.06 4.43
N GLU A 556 -20.60 -16.63 3.41
CA GLU A 556 -22.07 -16.69 3.35
C GLU A 556 -22.63 -17.32 4.63
N GLY A 557 -23.42 -16.54 5.37
CA GLY A 557 -24.00 -16.93 6.67
C GLY A 557 -23.27 -16.42 7.92
N SER A 558 -22.05 -15.87 7.84
CA SER A 558 -21.38 -15.25 9.00
C SER A 558 -21.81 -13.80 9.19
N GLN A 559 -22.75 -13.56 10.11
CA GLN A 559 -23.21 -12.21 10.47
C GLN A 559 -22.24 -11.47 11.42
N ASP A 560 -21.52 -12.21 12.28
CA ASP A 560 -20.58 -11.65 13.27
C ASP A 560 -19.19 -11.41 12.67
N TYR A 561 -18.99 -10.20 12.17
CA TYR A 561 -17.66 -9.61 12.01
C TYR A 561 -17.70 -8.09 12.17
N LEU A 562 -16.61 -7.52 12.68
CA LEU A 562 -16.41 -6.08 12.81
C LEU A 562 -15.57 -5.58 11.64
N VAL A 563 -15.91 -4.39 11.14
CA VAL A 563 -15.09 -3.66 10.16
C VAL A 563 -14.28 -2.61 10.92
N ASP A 564 -12.94 -2.71 10.89
CA ASP A 564 -12.09 -1.65 11.45
C ASP A 564 -12.01 -0.51 10.44
N HIS A 565 -12.61 0.66 10.72
CA HIS A 565 -12.62 1.80 9.79
C HIS A 565 -12.10 3.12 10.40
N SER A 566 -11.81 4.09 9.54
CA SER A 566 -11.34 5.42 9.94
C SER A 566 -12.45 6.26 10.56
N ILE A 567 -12.28 6.58 11.84
CA ILE A 567 -13.26 7.25 12.71
C ILE A 567 -13.33 8.78 12.54
N PHE A 568 -12.97 9.31 11.37
CA PHE A 568 -12.98 10.75 11.09
C PHE A 568 -14.32 11.20 10.48
N ILE A 569 -14.82 12.34 10.95
CA ILE A 569 -15.89 13.09 10.30
C ILE A 569 -15.25 14.16 9.41
N TYR A 570 -15.68 14.29 8.17
CA TYR A 570 -15.12 15.24 7.19
C TYR A 570 -16.10 16.38 6.90
N LEU A 571 -15.58 17.60 6.78
CA LEU A 571 -16.30 18.76 6.27
C LEU A 571 -15.70 19.14 4.91
N MET A 572 -16.45 18.90 3.85
CA MET A 572 -16.09 19.31 2.49
C MET A 572 -16.73 20.65 2.15
N ASP A 573 -16.00 21.52 1.46
CA ASP A 573 -16.50 22.82 1.00
C ASP A 573 -17.50 22.67 -0.19
N PRO A 574 -18.21 23.75 -0.58
CA PRO A 574 -19.11 23.75 -1.73
C PRO A 574 -18.49 23.42 -3.10
N TYR A 575 -17.16 23.34 -3.20
CA TYR A 575 -16.41 22.91 -4.39
C TYR A 575 -15.95 21.44 -4.32
N GLY A 576 -16.19 20.75 -3.20
CA GLY A 576 -15.80 19.36 -2.96
C GLY A 576 -14.37 19.17 -2.45
N HIS A 577 -13.72 20.23 -1.96
CA HIS A 577 -12.41 20.15 -1.31
C HIS A 577 -12.56 19.96 0.21
N LEU A 578 -11.58 19.30 0.85
CA LEU A 578 -11.57 19.19 2.31
C LEU A 578 -11.39 20.57 2.96
N SER A 579 -12.38 21.01 3.74
CA SER A 579 -12.31 22.21 4.58
C SER A 579 -11.71 21.91 5.95
N GLU A 580 -12.25 20.90 6.65
CA GLU A 580 -11.78 20.47 7.98
C GLU A 580 -12.15 18.99 8.23
N TYR A 581 -11.51 18.36 9.22
CA TYR A 581 -11.85 17.01 9.67
C TYR A 581 -11.82 16.93 11.19
N PHE A 582 -12.65 16.06 11.77
CA PHE A 582 -12.83 15.90 13.21
C PHE A 582 -12.45 14.48 13.62
N ALA A 583 -11.55 14.37 14.60
CA ALA A 583 -11.18 13.10 15.22
C ALA A 583 -12.17 12.72 16.33
N GLN A 584 -12.20 11.43 16.72
CA GLN A 584 -13.09 10.87 17.75
C GLN A 584 -13.09 11.65 19.09
N ASN A 585 -11.98 12.28 19.48
CA ASN A 585 -11.89 13.08 20.72
C ASN A 585 -12.50 14.50 20.59
N THR A 586 -13.06 14.86 19.43
CA THR A 586 -13.75 16.13 19.21
C THR A 586 -15.17 16.07 19.80
N THR A 587 -15.55 17.08 20.58
CA THR A 587 -16.91 17.20 21.13
C THR A 587 -17.88 17.80 20.12
N ALA A 588 -19.17 17.51 20.25
CA ALA A 588 -20.22 18.06 19.39
C ALA A 588 -20.22 19.61 19.36
N ASP A 589 -19.91 20.27 20.50
CA ASP A 589 -19.78 21.73 20.55
C ASP A 589 -18.60 22.27 19.72
N LYS A 590 -17.44 21.60 19.72
CA LYS A 590 -16.29 22.00 18.90
C LYS A 590 -16.55 21.79 17.41
N ILE A 591 -17.23 20.70 17.06
CA ILE A 591 -17.71 20.44 15.70
C ILE A 591 -18.66 21.58 15.30
N TYR A 592 -19.65 21.91 16.13
CA TYR A 592 -20.56 23.03 15.90
C TYR A 592 -19.83 24.37 15.69
N GLU A 593 -18.86 24.71 16.55
CA GLU A 593 -18.09 25.96 16.46
C GLU A 593 -17.30 26.05 15.15
N SER A 594 -16.57 24.99 14.78
CA SER A 594 -15.81 24.92 13.53
C SER A 594 -16.73 24.99 12.30
N VAL A 595 -17.75 24.12 12.23
CA VAL A 595 -18.68 24.06 11.09
C VAL A 595 -19.42 25.38 10.92
N SER A 596 -19.89 26.01 12.01
CA SER A 596 -20.52 27.32 11.96
C SER A 596 -19.56 28.42 11.51
N THR A 597 -18.28 28.33 11.89
CA THR A 597 -17.24 29.27 11.44
C THR A 597 -16.96 29.11 9.95
N ALA A 598 -16.89 27.87 9.44
CA ALA A 598 -16.73 27.59 8.01
C ALA A 598 -17.94 28.11 7.20
N LEU A 599 -19.17 27.83 7.65
CA LEU A 599 -20.40 28.29 7.00
C LEU A 599 -20.53 29.83 6.97
N LYS A 600 -20.09 30.52 8.03
CA LYS A 600 -20.11 32.00 8.13
C LYS A 600 -18.99 32.69 7.37
N SER A 601 -17.83 32.05 7.24
CA SER A 601 -16.67 32.63 6.52
C SER A 601 -16.71 32.37 5.02
N TYR A 602 -17.48 31.38 4.57
CA TYR A 602 -17.73 31.14 3.15
C TYR A 602 -18.54 32.29 2.52
N LYS A 603 -18.10 32.77 1.36
CA LYS A 603 -18.83 33.78 0.57
C LYS A 603 -19.88 33.08 -0.27
N TRP A 604 -21.12 33.12 0.20
CA TRP A 604 -22.29 32.67 -0.55
C TRP A 604 -22.57 33.65 -1.70
N GLU A 605 -22.59 33.11 -2.92
CA GLU A 605 -23.09 33.79 -4.13
C GLU A 605 -24.61 33.61 -4.27
#